data_AF-A0A942GF21-F1
#
_entry.id   AF-A0A942GF21-F1
#
_cell.length_a   1.000
_cell.length_b   1.000
_cell.length_c   1.000
_cell.angle_alpha   90.00
_cell.angle_beta   90.00
_cell.angle_gamma   90.00
#
_symmetry.space_group_name_H-M   'P 1'
#
loop_
_entity.id
_entity.type
_entity.pdbx_description
1 polymer ?
#
loop_
_entity_poly.entity_id
_entity_poly.type
_entity_poly.pdbx_seq_one_letter_code
_entity_poly.pdbx_strand_id
1 'polypeptide(L)'
;MDETATPSDAPTTPTPGAAGASGATAGPLGVDYWRLWSSSAMSNLADGVFKVALPLVAIRFTRSPSLIAGLTFALTLPWLLFALQAGALADRMDRRRLMLAANLARAAVLAALVLAVVFDLGTIWVLYLVALAVGVAETIYDTSAQSIMPQIVRREQLSRANGRLYAAELTANQFVGPPLGGFLVAAGAVTAFATPAALWLVAVGALVLVRGPFRIPREQPTTMRTDIAEGLRYLRSHRLLRTLAIMVGGFNLASSAAFALFVIFAVGPGSAMGLSEPAFGVLLTTMALGSLVGSLLAERIERRLGRARALAASIAGSALLVGGPALTADPYLLGGAFFIGGLLIVVWNVITVSLRQRITPDRLLGRVNSGYRLVAWGTMPIGAALGGLLGEMFGVRAVFAIMAVVNLALLALMTQVTDARMDAAEREADEREADVGAL
;
A
#
# COMPACT_ATOMS: atom_id res chain seq x y z
N MET A 1 -14.57 27.92 -81.43
CA MET A 1 -13.19 28.40 -81.26
C MET A 1 -13.27 29.41 -80.14
N ASP A 2 -13.25 28.90 -78.91
CA ASP A 2 -12.07 28.92 -78.01
C ASP A 2 -12.07 30.26 -77.24
N GLU A 3 -11.88 30.36 -75.93
CA GLU A 3 -11.44 29.39 -74.92
C GLU A 3 -11.73 30.01 -73.55
N THR A 4 -12.00 29.15 -72.58
CA THR A 4 -12.16 29.41 -71.14
C THR A 4 -10.85 29.81 -70.47
N ALA A 5 -10.89 30.72 -69.49
CA ALA A 5 -9.86 30.82 -68.45
C ALA A 5 -10.44 31.33 -67.12
N THR A 6 -10.61 30.39 -66.19
CA THR A 6 -10.84 30.56 -64.74
C THR A 6 -9.51 30.84 -64.02
N PRO A 7 -9.53 31.47 -62.82
CA PRO A 7 -8.30 31.84 -62.13
C PRO A 7 -7.76 30.72 -61.21
N SER A 8 -6.51 30.34 -61.48
CA SER A 8 -5.40 30.05 -60.56
C SER A 8 -5.67 29.29 -59.25
N ASP A 9 -5.44 27.97 -59.29
CA ASP A 9 -5.17 27.13 -58.11
C ASP A 9 -3.81 27.47 -57.49
N ALA A 10 -3.81 27.91 -56.23
CA ALA A 10 -2.62 27.97 -55.39
C ALA A 10 -2.39 26.61 -54.72
N PRO A 11 -1.14 26.11 -54.62
CA PRO A 11 -0.88 24.83 -53.97
C PRO A 11 -1.07 24.97 -52.45
N THR A 12 -2.03 24.23 -51.90
CA THR A 12 -2.19 24.03 -50.47
C THR A 12 -1.01 23.21 -49.96
N THR A 13 -0.12 23.84 -49.20
CA THR A 13 0.89 23.15 -48.38
C THR A 13 0.18 22.21 -47.40
N PRO A 14 0.47 20.90 -47.39
CA PRO A 14 -0.08 20.01 -46.38
C PRO A 14 0.51 20.40 -45.03
N THR A 15 -0.35 20.75 -44.10
CA THR A 15 -0.05 20.83 -42.66
C THR A 15 0.62 19.52 -42.25
N PRO A 16 1.77 19.50 -41.57
CA PRO A 16 2.32 18.27 -41.02
C PRO A 16 1.46 17.83 -39.83
N GLY A 17 0.32 17.22 -40.15
CA GLY A 17 -0.49 16.47 -39.23
C GLY A 17 0.19 15.14 -38.93
N ALA A 18 0.44 14.91 -37.64
CA ALA A 18 0.08 13.66 -36.98
C ALA A 18 0.46 12.35 -37.71
N ALA A 19 1.68 12.24 -38.20
CA ALA A 19 2.25 10.99 -38.69
C ALA A 19 3.45 10.61 -37.82
N GLY A 20 3.25 9.68 -36.88
CA GLY A 20 4.36 9.05 -36.15
C GLY A 20 4.23 8.82 -34.65
N ALA A 21 3.02 8.78 -34.07
CA ALA A 21 2.83 8.17 -32.75
C ALA A 21 2.47 6.67 -32.86
N SER A 22 3.00 5.98 -33.87
CA SER A 22 2.99 4.53 -33.95
C SER A 22 4.04 3.96 -33.01
N GLY A 23 3.62 3.63 -31.78
CA GLY A 23 4.23 2.62 -30.93
C GLY A 23 5.76 2.48 -30.99
N ALA A 24 6.50 3.56 -30.71
CA ALA A 24 7.92 3.44 -30.42
C ALA A 24 8.06 2.50 -29.23
N THR A 25 8.45 1.24 -29.49
CA THR A 25 8.63 0.23 -28.46
C THR A 25 9.60 0.80 -27.44
N ALA A 26 9.08 1.18 -26.28
CA ALA A 26 9.87 1.79 -25.23
C ALA A 26 11.04 0.84 -24.93
N GLY A 27 12.27 1.31 -25.21
CA GLY A 27 13.50 0.53 -25.05
C GLY A 27 13.64 -0.09 -23.65
N PRO A 28 14.68 -0.90 -23.41
CA PRO A 28 14.88 -1.54 -22.11
C PRO A 28 14.92 -0.51 -20.97
N LEU A 29 14.44 -0.88 -19.78
CA LEU A 29 14.34 0.01 -18.60
C LEU A 29 15.71 0.37 -17.99
N GLY A 30 16.80 -0.21 -18.48
CA GLY A 30 18.16 0.05 -18.01
C GLY A 30 18.56 -0.80 -16.80
N VAL A 31 19.87 -0.86 -16.54
CA VAL A 31 20.44 -1.69 -15.46
C VAL A 31 20.12 -1.11 -14.08
N ASP A 32 20.13 0.22 -13.94
CA ASP A 32 19.86 0.88 -12.65
C ASP A 32 18.40 0.71 -12.21
N TYR A 33 17.45 0.61 -13.15
CA TYR A 33 16.08 0.20 -12.85
C TYR A 33 16.04 -1.19 -12.23
N TRP A 34 16.70 -2.18 -12.84
CA TRP A 34 16.68 -3.56 -12.32
C TRP A 34 17.41 -3.70 -10.99
N ARG A 35 18.45 -2.90 -10.74
CA ARG A 35 19.10 -2.81 -9.42
C ARG A 35 18.17 -2.25 -8.34
N LEU A 36 17.45 -1.16 -8.64
CA LEU A 36 16.41 -0.64 -7.75
C LEU A 36 15.29 -1.66 -7.53
N TRP A 37 14.83 -2.29 -8.62
CA TRP A 37 13.79 -3.31 -8.58
C TRP A 37 14.17 -4.47 -7.67
N SER A 38 15.39 -5.00 -7.81
CA SER A 38 15.90 -6.07 -6.95
C SER A 38 16.02 -5.61 -5.50
N SER A 39 16.51 -4.38 -5.25
CA SER A 39 16.53 -3.80 -3.90
C SER A 39 15.13 -3.75 -3.29
N SER A 40 14.14 -3.22 -4.02
CA SER A 40 12.78 -3.08 -3.48
C SER A 40 12.10 -4.42 -3.28
N ALA A 41 12.29 -5.37 -4.19
CA ALA A 41 11.76 -6.73 -4.05
C ALA A 41 12.32 -7.43 -2.81
N MET A 42 13.64 -7.38 -2.58
CA MET A 42 14.26 -8.01 -1.40
C MET A 42 13.85 -7.31 -0.10
N SER A 43 13.79 -5.98 -0.09
CA SER A 43 13.33 -5.21 1.06
C SER A 43 11.87 -5.51 1.40
N ASN A 44 11.00 -5.60 0.41
CA ASN A 44 9.59 -5.93 0.62
C ASN A 44 9.38 -7.38 1.03
N LEU A 45 10.23 -8.30 0.57
CA LEU A 45 10.21 -9.69 1.04
C LEU A 45 10.56 -9.74 2.54
N ALA A 46 11.59 -9.01 2.95
CA ALA A 46 11.97 -8.88 4.36
C ALA A 46 10.81 -8.31 5.20
N ASP A 47 10.17 -7.25 4.73
CA ASP A 47 9.03 -6.62 5.40
C ASP A 47 7.85 -7.60 5.55
N GLY A 48 7.52 -8.36 4.50
CA GLY A 48 6.46 -9.38 4.54
C GLY A 48 6.74 -10.52 5.52
N VAL A 49 7.99 -11.03 5.53
CA VAL A 49 8.43 -12.04 6.51
C VAL A 49 8.35 -11.48 7.94
N PHE A 50 8.86 -10.26 8.16
CA PHE A 50 8.90 -9.64 9.48
C PHE A 50 7.50 -9.36 10.04
N LYS A 51 6.57 -8.89 9.20
CA LYS A 51 5.17 -8.61 9.57
C LYS A 51 4.43 -9.85 10.12
N VAL A 52 4.79 -11.05 9.66
CA VAL A 52 4.25 -12.32 10.17
C VAL A 52 5.09 -12.86 11.33
N ALA A 53 6.42 -12.78 11.25
CA ALA A 53 7.31 -13.29 12.27
C ALA A 53 7.14 -12.60 13.62
N LEU A 54 7.00 -11.27 13.62
CA LEU A 54 6.89 -10.47 14.83
C LEU A 54 5.73 -10.92 15.75
N PRO A 55 4.47 -10.97 15.29
CA PRO A 55 3.37 -11.44 16.12
C PRO A 55 3.46 -12.93 16.49
N LEU A 56 3.94 -13.80 15.60
CA LEU A 56 4.09 -15.23 15.90
C LEU A 56 5.15 -15.54 16.95
N VAL A 57 6.22 -14.74 17.02
CA VAL A 57 7.20 -14.85 18.10
C VAL A 57 6.64 -14.21 19.39
N ALA A 58 5.89 -13.11 19.27
CA ALA A 58 5.30 -12.43 20.43
C ALA A 58 4.34 -13.31 21.25
N ILE A 59 3.57 -14.20 20.60
CA ILE A 59 2.66 -15.13 21.31
C ILE A 59 3.40 -16.16 22.20
N ARG A 60 4.73 -16.26 22.10
CA ARG A 60 5.56 -17.06 23.00
C ARG A 60 5.83 -16.34 24.34
N PHE A 61 5.77 -15.01 24.35
CA PHE A 61 6.00 -14.19 25.55
C PHE A 61 4.72 -13.80 26.28
N THR A 62 3.61 -13.65 25.56
CA THR A 62 2.34 -13.21 26.14
C THR A 62 1.14 -13.79 25.39
N ARG A 63 0.00 -13.82 26.08
CA ARG A 63 -1.32 -14.09 25.49
C ARG A 63 -2.27 -12.88 25.60
N SER A 64 -1.80 -11.75 26.14
CA SER A 64 -2.60 -10.53 26.25
C SER A 64 -2.89 -9.95 24.84
N PRO A 65 -4.19 -9.77 24.49
CA PRO A 65 -4.58 -9.13 23.23
C PRO A 65 -4.01 -7.73 23.05
N SER A 66 -4.02 -6.90 24.10
CA SER A 66 -3.53 -5.53 24.04
C SER A 66 -2.01 -5.48 23.83
N LEU A 67 -1.25 -6.37 24.46
CA LEU A 67 0.20 -6.44 24.26
C LEU A 67 0.60 -6.89 22.85
N ILE A 68 -0.15 -7.80 22.23
CA ILE A 68 0.14 -8.26 20.87
C ILE A 68 -0.32 -7.22 19.84
N ALA A 69 -1.52 -6.65 20.02
CA ALA A 69 -2.00 -5.59 19.15
C ALA A 69 -1.14 -4.33 19.24
N GLY A 70 -0.57 -4.05 20.42
CA GLY A 70 0.34 -2.95 20.61
C GLY A 70 1.67 -3.07 19.83
N LEU A 71 2.08 -4.28 19.41
CA LEU A 71 3.20 -4.43 18.46
C LEU A 71 2.83 -3.91 17.07
N THR A 72 1.61 -4.21 16.60
CA THR A 72 1.08 -3.67 15.34
C THR A 72 0.92 -2.15 15.44
N PHE A 73 0.46 -1.64 16.59
CA PHE A 73 0.44 -0.20 16.87
C PHE A 73 1.84 0.41 16.78
N ALA A 74 2.84 -0.15 17.48
CA ALA A 74 4.21 0.35 17.47
C ALA A 74 4.83 0.34 16.06
N LEU A 75 4.58 -0.70 15.27
CA LEU A 75 5.05 -0.82 13.89
C LEU A 75 4.42 0.20 12.95
N THR A 76 3.13 0.52 13.13
CA THR A 76 2.37 1.39 12.21
C THR A 76 2.28 2.85 12.67
N LEU A 77 2.57 3.14 13.95
CA LEU A 77 2.58 4.49 14.52
C LEU A 77 3.47 5.48 13.74
N PRO A 78 4.67 5.09 13.25
CA PRO A 78 5.51 5.97 12.45
C PRO A 78 4.83 6.53 11.19
N TRP A 79 3.92 5.78 10.56
CA TRP A 79 3.16 6.30 9.42
C TRP A 79 2.26 7.47 9.80
N LEU A 80 1.69 7.47 11.00
CA LEU A 80 0.88 8.57 11.50
C LEU A 80 1.74 9.79 11.89
N LEU A 81 2.88 9.55 12.55
CA LEU A 81 3.69 10.62 13.13
C LEU A 81 4.71 11.24 12.17
N PHE A 82 5.25 10.43 11.25
CA PHE A 82 6.46 10.76 10.49
C PHE A 82 6.30 10.67 8.97
N ALA A 83 5.15 10.26 8.42
CA ALA A 83 5.00 10.15 6.95
C ALA A 83 5.25 11.48 6.22
N LEU A 84 4.78 12.60 6.80
CA LEU A 84 5.00 13.92 6.23
C LEU A 84 6.50 14.29 6.34
N GLN A 85 7.09 14.09 7.51
CA GLN A 85 8.50 14.39 7.78
C GLN A 85 9.43 13.58 6.88
N ALA A 86 9.10 12.31 6.62
CA ALA A 86 9.81 11.44 5.69
C ALA A 86 9.76 11.99 4.25
N GLY A 87 8.60 12.52 3.81
CA GLY A 87 8.48 13.19 2.51
C GLY A 87 9.38 14.44 2.42
N ALA A 88 9.37 15.28 3.45
CA ALA A 88 10.22 16.47 3.52
C ALA A 88 11.71 16.10 3.46
N LEU A 89 12.08 15.02 4.14
CA LEU A 89 13.44 14.51 4.16
C LEU A 89 13.86 13.98 2.78
N ALA A 90 12.98 13.20 2.14
CA ALA A 90 13.18 12.67 0.78
C ALA A 90 13.34 13.76 -0.28
N ASP A 91 12.74 14.94 -0.06
CA ASP A 91 12.91 16.09 -0.95
C ASP A 91 14.22 16.86 -0.74
N ARG A 92 14.83 16.77 0.46
CA ARG A 92 16.01 17.56 0.83
C ARG A 92 17.31 16.78 0.72
N MET A 93 17.25 15.48 0.96
CA MET A 93 18.39 14.59 0.95
C MET A 93 18.41 13.74 -0.32
N ASP A 94 19.54 13.08 -0.55
CA ASP A 94 19.63 12.07 -1.59
C ASP A 94 18.75 10.86 -1.21
N ARG A 95 17.76 10.55 -2.06
CA ARG A 95 16.77 9.49 -1.82
C ARG A 95 17.42 8.12 -1.69
N ARG A 96 18.47 7.84 -2.48
CA ARG A 96 19.22 6.59 -2.39
C ARG A 96 19.93 6.48 -1.04
N ARG A 97 20.52 7.58 -0.53
CA ARG A 97 21.14 7.57 0.81
C ARG A 97 20.13 7.32 1.92
N LEU A 98 18.93 7.87 1.82
CA LEU A 98 17.85 7.60 2.79
C LEU A 98 17.41 6.14 2.76
N MET A 99 17.20 5.59 1.57
CA MET A 99 16.84 4.17 1.40
C MET A 99 17.93 3.24 1.94
N LEU A 100 19.21 3.54 1.65
CA LEU A 100 20.35 2.79 2.19
C LEU A 100 20.40 2.85 3.72
N ALA A 101 20.28 4.05 4.30
CA ALA A 101 20.29 4.24 5.75
C ALA A 101 19.12 3.51 6.42
N ALA A 102 17.93 3.55 5.83
CA ALA A 102 16.76 2.85 6.35
C ALA A 102 16.95 1.32 6.37
N ASN A 103 17.41 0.72 5.26
CA ASN A 103 17.63 -0.73 5.22
C ASN A 103 18.81 -1.18 6.09
N LEU A 104 19.88 -0.38 6.20
CA LEU A 104 20.97 -0.64 7.14
C LEU A 104 20.48 -0.57 8.60
N ALA A 105 19.66 0.43 8.95
CA ALA A 105 19.08 0.55 10.27
C ALA A 105 18.17 -0.65 10.60
N ARG A 106 17.29 -1.05 9.67
CA ARG A 106 16.43 -2.24 9.81
C ARG A 106 17.25 -3.51 10.01
N ALA A 107 18.27 -3.73 9.20
CA ALA A 107 19.17 -4.88 9.32
C ALA A 107 19.91 -4.88 10.66
N ALA A 108 20.45 -3.73 11.10
CA ALA A 108 21.16 -3.62 12.36
C ALA A 108 20.25 -3.86 13.57
N VAL A 109 19.03 -3.29 13.56
CA VAL A 109 18.04 -3.49 14.61
C VAL A 109 17.64 -4.96 14.72
N LEU A 110 17.39 -5.65 13.61
CA LEU A 110 17.07 -7.09 13.65
C LEU A 110 18.28 -7.95 14.00
N ALA A 111 19.49 -7.59 13.57
CA ALA A 111 20.70 -8.29 14.01
C ALA A 111 20.88 -8.18 15.53
N ALA A 112 20.64 -7.00 16.12
CA ALA A 112 20.64 -6.81 17.56
C ALA A 112 19.53 -7.63 18.24
N LEU A 113 18.33 -7.71 17.66
CA LEU A 113 17.26 -8.58 18.16
C LEU A 113 17.66 -10.06 18.11
N VAL A 114 18.28 -10.52 17.03
CA VAL A 114 18.78 -11.90 16.91
C VAL A 114 19.79 -12.20 18.01
N LEU A 115 20.75 -11.30 18.25
CA LEU A 115 21.70 -11.45 19.36
C LEU A 115 20.97 -11.51 20.71
N ALA A 116 20.01 -10.61 20.95
CA ALA A 116 19.21 -10.63 22.18
C ALA A 116 18.45 -11.94 22.36
N VAL A 117 17.90 -12.54 21.30
CA VAL A 117 17.25 -13.86 21.34
C VAL A 117 18.26 -14.97 21.63
N VAL A 118 19.46 -14.93 21.02
CA VAL A 118 20.52 -15.94 21.24
C VAL A 118 21.04 -15.92 22.68
N PHE A 119 21.13 -14.74 23.30
CA PHE A 119 21.57 -14.58 24.68
C PHE A 119 20.43 -14.66 25.71
N ASP A 120 19.22 -15.07 25.29
CA ASP A 120 18.02 -15.18 26.13
C ASP A 120 17.63 -13.86 26.85
N LEU A 121 17.95 -12.73 26.22
CA LEU A 121 17.58 -11.37 26.65
C LEU A 121 16.29 -10.88 25.98
N GLY A 122 15.60 -11.79 25.27
CA GLY A 122 14.36 -11.48 24.55
C GLY A 122 13.22 -11.15 25.50
N THR A 123 12.70 -9.93 25.43
CA THR A 123 11.46 -9.55 26.12
C THR A 123 10.49 -8.94 25.12
N ILE A 124 9.21 -8.92 25.47
CA ILE A 124 8.20 -8.26 24.63
C ILE A 124 8.54 -6.78 24.41
N TRP A 125 9.12 -6.10 25.40
CA TRP A 125 9.52 -4.69 25.30
C TRP A 125 10.61 -4.47 24.24
N VAL A 126 11.54 -5.42 24.08
CA VAL A 126 12.51 -5.39 22.99
C VAL A 126 11.79 -5.49 21.64
N LEU A 127 10.77 -6.34 21.52
CA LEU A 127 9.95 -6.44 20.29
C LEU A 127 9.22 -5.13 19.98
N TYR A 128 8.75 -4.39 20.99
CA TYR A 128 8.15 -3.05 20.80
C TYR A 128 9.17 -2.04 20.27
N LEU A 129 10.36 -1.99 20.87
CA LEU A 129 11.44 -1.09 20.42
C LEU A 129 11.85 -1.41 18.97
N VAL A 130 11.98 -2.69 18.64
CA VAL A 130 12.28 -3.16 17.29
C VAL A 130 11.16 -2.80 16.32
N ALA A 131 9.90 -3.06 16.66
CA ALA A 131 8.74 -2.73 15.84
C ALA A 131 8.69 -1.24 15.50
N LEU A 132 8.89 -0.37 16.51
CA LEU A 132 8.92 1.07 16.33
C LEU A 132 10.09 1.51 15.45
N ALA A 133 11.30 1.00 15.71
CA ALA A 133 12.50 1.36 14.93
C ALA A 133 12.38 0.91 13.47
N VAL A 134 11.88 -0.31 13.23
CA VAL A 134 11.62 -0.82 11.87
C VAL A 134 10.54 0.00 11.18
N GLY A 135 9.46 0.37 11.87
CA GLY A 135 8.38 1.19 11.31
C GLY A 135 8.84 2.61 10.92
N VAL A 136 9.74 3.23 11.70
CA VAL A 136 10.35 4.52 11.34
C VAL A 136 11.17 4.38 10.07
N ALA A 137 12.02 3.36 10.00
CA ALA A 137 12.82 3.10 8.81
C ALA A 137 11.95 2.73 7.59
N GLU A 138 10.86 1.99 7.77
CA GLU A 138 9.86 1.68 6.73
C GLU A 138 9.26 2.95 6.13
N THR A 139 8.81 3.84 7.00
CA THR A 139 8.21 5.12 6.60
C THR A 139 9.18 5.94 5.74
N ILE A 140 10.47 5.98 6.11
CA ILE A 140 11.52 6.69 5.35
C ILE A 140 11.82 5.97 4.02
N TYR A 141 11.98 4.64 4.06
CA TYR A 141 12.32 3.84 2.89
C TYR A 141 11.24 3.95 1.81
N ASP A 142 9.98 3.65 2.15
CA ASP A 142 8.87 3.61 1.21
C ASP A 142 8.58 4.97 0.59
N THR A 143 8.71 6.03 1.38
CA THR A 143 8.54 7.41 0.89
C THR A 143 9.64 7.81 -0.09
N SER A 144 10.87 7.34 0.15
CA SER A 144 12.01 7.59 -0.73
C SER A 144 11.96 6.73 -2.01
N ALA A 145 11.56 5.46 -1.88
CA ALA A 145 11.46 4.49 -2.98
C ALA A 145 10.43 4.91 -4.04
N GLN A 146 9.30 5.49 -3.61
CA GLN A 146 8.30 5.99 -4.56
C GLN A 146 8.77 7.22 -5.34
N SER A 147 9.62 8.06 -4.74
CA SER A 147 10.06 9.33 -5.33
C SER A 147 11.35 9.23 -6.14
N ILE A 148 12.07 8.11 -6.07
CA ILE A 148 13.31 7.89 -6.84
C ILE A 148 13.04 7.45 -8.29
N MET A 149 11.91 6.80 -8.57
CA MET A 149 11.60 6.21 -9.90
C MET A 149 11.69 7.22 -11.06
N PRO A 150 11.14 8.45 -10.94
CA PRO A 150 11.24 9.47 -12.01
C PRO A 150 12.66 9.88 -12.39
N GLN A 151 13.65 9.58 -11.55
CA GLN A 151 15.06 9.93 -11.77
C GLN A 151 15.87 8.79 -12.40
N ILE A 152 15.29 7.59 -12.49
CA ILE A 152 15.98 6.38 -12.98
C ILE A 152 15.52 6.01 -14.40
N VAL A 153 14.25 6.25 -14.72
CA VAL A 153 13.68 5.93 -16.03
C VAL A 153 13.15 7.18 -16.71
N ARG A 154 13.10 7.14 -18.04
CA ARG A 154 12.50 8.23 -18.84
C ARG A 154 11.01 8.35 -18.58
N ARG A 155 10.45 9.54 -18.82
CA ARG A 155 9.05 9.86 -18.52
C ARG A 155 8.07 8.91 -19.20
N GLU A 156 8.37 8.49 -20.43
CA GLU A 156 7.54 7.59 -21.25
C GLU A 156 7.53 6.16 -20.69
N GLN A 157 8.53 5.80 -19.89
CA GLN A 157 8.69 4.48 -19.28
C GLN A 157 8.13 4.40 -17.86
N LEU A 158 7.71 5.50 -17.24
CA LEU A 158 7.35 5.56 -15.83
C LEU A 158 6.20 4.63 -15.45
N SER A 159 5.13 4.59 -16.26
CA SER A 159 3.98 3.71 -15.99
C SER A 159 4.41 2.23 -15.98
N ARG A 160 5.18 1.82 -16.99
CA ARG A 160 5.73 0.46 -17.09
C ARG A 160 6.68 0.12 -15.94
N ALA A 161 7.55 1.05 -15.56
CA ALA A 161 8.53 0.90 -14.50
C ALA A 161 7.85 0.78 -13.12
N ASN A 162 6.90 1.65 -12.83
CA ASN A 162 6.11 1.64 -11.59
C ASN A 162 5.24 0.38 -11.50
N GLY A 163 4.56 -0.02 -12.58
CA GLY A 163 3.72 -1.23 -12.57
C GLY A 163 4.53 -2.50 -12.25
N ARG A 164 5.71 -2.64 -12.84
CA ARG A 164 6.62 -3.77 -12.58
C ARG A 164 7.26 -3.74 -11.18
N LEU A 165 7.56 -2.54 -10.67
CA LEU A 165 8.08 -2.39 -9.31
C LEU A 165 6.99 -2.76 -8.30
N TYR A 166 5.81 -2.15 -8.43
CA TYR A 166 4.67 -2.40 -7.55
C TYR A 166 4.26 -3.88 -7.54
N ALA A 167 4.24 -4.54 -8.70
CA ALA A 167 3.97 -5.98 -8.78
C ALA A 167 5.01 -6.84 -8.02
N ALA A 168 6.28 -6.43 -8.03
CA ALA A 168 7.33 -7.12 -7.29
C ALA A 168 7.22 -6.87 -5.78
N GLU A 169 6.95 -5.63 -5.37
CA GLU A 169 6.73 -5.26 -3.97
C GLU A 169 5.53 -6.01 -3.40
N LEU A 170 4.40 -6.04 -4.11
CA LEU A 170 3.19 -6.73 -3.68
C LEU A 170 3.39 -8.25 -3.61
N THR A 171 4.02 -8.85 -4.63
CA THR A 171 4.36 -10.28 -4.63
C THR A 171 5.30 -10.63 -3.47
N ALA A 172 6.35 -9.84 -3.27
CA ALA A 172 7.33 -10.09 -2.21
C ALA A 172 6.71 -9.93 -0.81
N ASN A 173 5.99 -8.83 -0.58
CA ASN A 173 5.48 -8.44 0.74
C ASN A 173 4.23 -9.23 1.15
N GLN A 174 3.30 -9.47 0.22
CA GLN A 174 1.97 -10.04 0.54
C GLN A 174 1.81 -11.50 0.12
N PHE A 175 2.51 -11.94 -0.93
CA PHE A 175 2.35 -13.30 -1.45
C PHE A 175 3.42 -14.27 -0.94
N VAL A 176 4.70 -13.90 -1.07
CA VAL A 176 5.83 -14.77 -0.68
C VAL A 176 6.19 -14.59 0.80
N GLY A 177 6.16 -13.35 1.29
CA GLY A 177 6.58 -13.00 2.65
C GLY A 177 5.83 -13.75 3.76
N PRO A 178 4.49 -13.74 3.81
CA PRO A 178 3.73 -14.36 4.88
C PRO A 178 3.94 -15.88 5.05
N PRO A 179 3.86 -16.72 4.00
CA PRO A 179 4.12 -18.15 4.14
C PRO A 179 5.58 -18.38 4.54
N LEU A 180 6.53 -17.69 3.91
CA LEU A 180 7.94 -17.79 4.27
C LEU A 180 8.18 -17.43 5.74
N GLY A 181 7.54 -16.38 6.25
CA GLY A 181 7.58 -16.00 7.66
C GLY A 181 7.04 -17.08 8.60
N GLY A 182 5.90 -17.68 8.26
CA GLY A 182 5.34 -18.81 9.02
C GLY A 182 6.30 -20.01 9.10
N PHE A 183 6.88 -20.41 7.96
CA PHE A 183 7.88 -21.49 7.90
C PHE A 183 9.16 -21.15 8.68
N LEU A 184 9.66 -19.93 8.56
CA LEU A 184 10.88 -19.51 9.26
C LEU A 184 10.70 -19.45 10.77
N VAL A 185 9.52 -19.05 11.28
CA VAL A 185 9.22 -19.07 12.71
C VAL A 185 9.12 -20.50 13.25
N ALA A 186 8.57 -21.42 12.46
CA ALA A 186 8.54 -22.84 12.81
C ALA A 186 9.96 -23.42 12.93
N ALA A 187 10.91 -22.96 12.11
CA ALA A 187 12.32 -23.31 12.23
C ALA A 187 13.03 -22.64 13.43
N GLY A 188 12.49 -21.52 13.95
CA GLY A 188 12.99 -20.83 15.12
C GLY A 188 12.89 -19.30 15.05
N ALA A 189 12.92 -18.63 16.20
CA ALA A 189 12.87 -17.16 16.25
C ALA A 189 14.14 -16.53 15.62
N VAL A 190 15.31 -17.16 15.82
CA VAL A 190 16.58 -16.72 15.23
C VAL A 190 16.52 -16.74 13.71
N THR A 191 16.06 -17.83 13.10
CA THR A 191 15.92 -17.95 11.63
C THR A 191 14.89 -16.96 11.08
N ALA A 192 13.79 -16.75 11.80
CA ALA A 192 12.74 -15.80 11.43
C ALA A 192 13.18 -14.35 11.41
N PHE A 193 14.10 -13.92 12.29
CA PHE A 193 14.60 -12.54 12.32
C PHE A 193 15.92 -12.34 11.58
N ALA A 194 16.78 -13.36 11.52
CA ALA A 194 18.02 -13.29 10.74
C ALA A 194 17.74 -13.20 9.23
N THR A 195 16.68 -13.85 8.74
CA THR A 195 16.36 -13.85 7.32
C THR A 195 15.96 -12.45 6.79
N PRO A 196 15.03 -11.70 7.40
CA PRO A 196 14.76 -10.31 7.01
C PRO A 196 16.00 -9.41 7.12
N ALA A 197 16.83 -9.58 8.17
CA ALA A 197 18.07 -8.82 8.30
C ALA A 197 19.01 -9.06 7.11
N ALA A 198 19.21 -10.32 6.71
CA ALA A 198 19.99 -10.68 5.53
C ALA A 198 19.38 -10.12 4.23
N LEU A 199 18.07 -10.23 4.07
CA LEU A 199 17.35 -9.71 2.89
C LEU A 199 17.48 -8.18 2.75
N TRP A 200 17.39 -7.42 3.84
CA TRP A 200 17.65 -5.98 3.79
C TRP A 200 19.11 -5.66 3.47
N LEU A 201 20.09 -6.46 3.92
CA LEU A 201 21.49 -6.29 3.51
C LEU A 201 21.71 -6.60 2.03
N VAL A 202 21.04 -7.63 1.49
CA VAL A 202 21.03 -7.91 0.05
C VAL A 202 20.41 -6.74 -0.72
N ALA A 203 19.32 -6.16 -0.21
CA ALA A 203 18.71 -4.97 -0.79
C ALA A 203 19.68 -3.77 -0.81
N VAL A 204 20.41 -3.54 0.30
CA VAL A 204 21.48 -2.53 0.38
C VAL A 204 22.53 -2.79 -0.69
N GLY A 205 23.00 -4.03 -0.85
CA GLY A 205 24.00 -4.39 -1.87
C GLY A 205 23.53 -4.05 -3.29
N ALA A 206 22.28 -4.38 -3.64
CA ALA A 206 21.70 -4.03 -4.94
C ALA A 206 21.58 -2.50 -5.13
N LEU A 207 21.19 -1.78 -4.07
CA LEU A 207 20.98 -0.33 -4.11
C LEU A 207 22.29 0.47 -4.14
N VAL A 208 23.37 -0.03 -3.56
CA VAL A 208 24.71 0.58 -3.66
C VAL A 208 25.18 0.59 -5.12
N LEU A 209 24.74 -0.33 -5.96
CA LEU A 209 25.13 -0.38 -7.36
C LEU A 209 24.38 0.63 -8.25
N VAL A 210 23.29 1.22 -7.76
CA VAL A 210 22.54 2.26 -8.49
C VAL A 210 23.35 3.55 -8.55
N ARG A 211 23.62 4.06 -9.75
CA ARG A 211 24.45 5.26 -9.97
C ARG A 211 23.59 6.51 -10.19
N GLY A 212 24.06 7.66 -9.72
CA GLY A 212 23.44 8.96 -9.94
C GLY A 212 23.19 9.75 -8.64
N PRO A 213 23.21 11.09 -8.69
CA PRO A 213 22.70 11.93 -7.60
C PRO A 213 21.16 11.95 -7.64
N PHE A 214 20.50 11.53 -6.56
CA PHE A 214 19.04 11.45 -6.50
C PHE A 214 18.40 12.61 -5.74
N ARG A 215 18.96 13.80 -5.98
CA ARG A 215 18.53 15.06 -5.37
C ARG A 215 18.00 15.98 -6.48
N ILE A 216 16.78 16.46 -6.32
CA ILE A 216 16.16 17.39 -7.26
C ILE A 216 16.55 18.83 -6.82
N PRO A 217 17.18 19.63 -7.69
CA PRO A 217 17.35 21.06 -7.44
C PRO A 217 15.96 21.72 -7.32
N ARG A 218 15.70 22.44 -6.22
CA ARG A 218 14.44 23.17 -6.06
C ARG A 218 14.49 24.45 -6.88
N GLU A 219 13.56 24.61 -7.82
CA GLU A 219 13.39 25.86 -8.59
C GLU A 219 12.59 26.92 -7.81
N GLN A 220 11.76 26.53 -6.83
CA GLN A 220 11.02 27.47 -5.98
C GLN A 220 10.86 26.96 -4.52
N PRO A 221 10.95 27.85 -3.51
CA PRO A 221 10.77 27.47 -2.11
C PRO A 221 9.29 27.49 -1.71
N THR A 222 8.57 26.37 -1.88
CA THR A 222 7.31 26.15 -1.15
C THR A 222 7.61 25.57 0.24
N THR A 223 6.79 25.90 1.23
CA THR A 223 6.88 25.22 2.53
C THR A 223 6.07 23.94 2.49
N MET A 224 6.61 22.86 3.08
CA MET A 224 5.94 21.57 3.13
C MET A 224 4.54 21.67 3.77
N ARG A 225 4.41 22.53 4.78
CA ARG A 225 3.11 22.81 5.42
C ARG A 225 2.11 23.38 4.44
N THR A 226 2.52 24.27 3.54
CA THR A 226 1.66 24.85 2.51
C THR A 226 1.18 23.78 1.53
N ASP A 227 2.08 22.92 1.03
CA ASP A 227 1.75 21.86 0.08
C ASP A 227 0.80 20.82 0.67
N ILE A 228 1.02 20.42 1.93
CA ILE A 228 0.14 19.52 2.68
C ILE A 228 -1.21 20.18 2.91
N ALA A 229 -1.23 21.43 3.39
CA ALA A 229 -2.46 22.16 3.67
C ALA A 229 -3.31 22.36 2.40
N GLU A 230 -2.70 22.60 1.25
CA GLU A 230 -3.40 22.70 -0.02
C GLU A 230 -4.03 21.36 -0.42
N GLY A 231 -3.28 20.25 -0.33
CA GLY A 231 -3.80 18.90 -0.60
C GLY A 231 -4.97 18.52 0.32
N LEU A 232 -4.86 18.77 1.63
CA LEU A 232 -5.94 18.52 2.58
C LEU A 232 -7.13 19.46 2.37
N ARG A 233 -6.90 20.73 2.01
CA ARG A 233 -7.98 21.67 1.72
C ARG A 233 -8.77 21.23 0.49
N TYR A 234 -8.07 20.82 -0.57
CA TYR A 234 -8.70 20.26 -1.77
C TYR A 234 -9.49 18.98 -1.46
N LEU A 235 -8.87 18.06 -0.72
CA LEU A 235 -9.54 16.82 -0.29
C LEU A 235 -10.79 17.13 0.54
N ARG A 236 -10.75 18.13 1.42
CA ARG A 236 -11.88 18.54 2.26
C ARG A 236 -13.00 19.18 1.44
N SER A 237 -12.68 19.98 0.41
CA SER A 237 -13.65 20.64 -0.45
C SER A 237 -14.30 19.69 -1.45
N HIS A 238 -13.57 18.69 -1.94
CA HIS A 238 -14.09 17.74 -2.92
C HIS A 238 -14.83 16.58 -2.25
N ARG A 239 -16.17 16.66 -2.20
CA ARG A 239 -17.04 15.71 -1.47
C ARG A 239 -16.76 14.24 -1.81
N LEU A 240 -16.68 13.88 -3.10
CA LEU A 240 -16.42 12.51 -3.54
C LEU A 240 -15.06 11.96 -3.05
N LEU A 241 -13.97 12.70 -3.27
CA LEU A 241 -12.63 12.31 -2.81
C LEU A 241 -12.56 12.17 -1.29
N ARG A 242 -13.20 13.10 -0.55
CA ARG A 242 -13.30 13.03 0.91
C ARG A 242 -13.98 11.76 1.37
N THR A 243 -15.11 11.41 0.76
CA THR A 243 -15.88 10.22 1.09
C THR A 243 -15.06 8.96 0.82
N LEU A 244 -14.39 8.87 -0.34
CA LEU A 244 -13.49 7.76 -0.64
C LEU A 244 -12.31 7.65 0.34
N ALA A 245 -11.76 8.78 0.80
CA ALA A 245 -10.69 8.78 1.80
C ALA A 245 -11.18 8.26 3.16
N ILE A 246 -12.37 8.69 3.60
CA ILE A 246 -12.99 8.19 4.84
C ILE A 246 -13.26 6.69 4.75
N MET A 247 -13.76 6.20 3.60
CA MET A 247 -14.04 4.77 3.42
C MET A 247 -12.76 3.92 3.49
N VAL A 248 -11.68 4.33 2.82
CA VAL A 248 -10.39 3.63 2.94
C VAL A 248 -9.80 3.72 4.34
N GLY A 249 -9.89 4.89 4.99
CA GLY A 249 -9.46 5.05 6.37
C GLY A 249 -10.22 4.14 7.34
N GLY A 250 -11.54 4.03 7.18
CA GLY A 250 -12.39 3.13 7.96
C GLY A 250 -12.09 1.66 7.72
N PHE A 251 -11.86 1.26 6.46
CA PHE A 251 -11.42 -0.09 6.12
C PHE A 251 -10.07 -0.45 6.76
N ASN A 252 -9.08 0.45 6.68
CA ASN A 252 -7.75 0.22 7.26
C ASN A 252 -7.79 0.18 8.79
N LEU A 253 -8.64 1.01 9.43
CA LEU A 253 -8.89 0.94 10.87
C LEU A 253 -9.43 -0.43 11.27
N ALA A 254 -10.51 -0.88 10.60
CA ALA A 254 -11.16 -2.15 10.87
C ALA A 254 -10.24 -3.36 10.62
N SER A 255 -9.51 -3.33 9.50
CA SER A 255 -8.57 -4.38 9.13
C SER A 255 -7.39 -4.44 10.08
N SER A 256 -6.81 -3.28 10.44
CA SER A 256 -5.69 -3.25 11.38
C SER A 256 -6.09 -3.77 12.77
N ALA A 257 -7.27 -3.40 13.27
CA ALA A 257 -7.81 -3.93 14.53
C ALA A 257 -7.98 -5.46 14.51
N ALA A 258 -8.51 -6.01 13.42
CA ALA A 258 -8.69 -7.46 13.25
C ALA A 258 -7.37 -8.21 13.09
N PHE A 259 -6.52 -7.81 12.12
CA PHE A 259 -5.27 -8.51 11.85
C PHE A 259 -4.25 -8.39 12.98
N ALA A 260 -4.31 -7.33 13.79
CA ALA A 260 -3.51 -7.20 15.00
C ALA A 260 -3.76 -8.33 16.02
N LEU A 261 -4.97 -8.90 16.06
CA LEU A 261 -5.34 -9.98 16.97
C LEU A 261 -5.47 -11.35 16.28
N PHE A 262 -5.46 -11.39 14.95
CA PHE A 262 -5.72 -12.60 14.19
C PHE A 262 -4.75 -13.73 14.52
N VAL A 263 -3.48 -13.41 14.83
CA VAL A 263 -2.49 -14.41 15.26
C VAL A 263 -2.91 -15.19 16.50
N ILE A 264 -3.55 -14.53 17.48
CA ILE A 264 -3.99 -15.16 18.74
C ILE A 264 -5.18 -16.08 18.47
N PHE A 265 -6.07 -15.64 17.58
CA PHE A 265 -7.23 -16.42 17.18
C PHE A 265 -6.84 -17.67 16.38
N ALA A 266 -5.80 -17.56 15.54
CA ALA A 266 -5.45 -18.58 14.57
C ALA A 266 -4.40 -19.59 15.05
N VAL A 267 -3.43 -19.19 15.87
CA VAL A 267 -2.19 -19.99 16.07
C VAL A 267 -2.04 -20.54 17.48
N GLY A 268 -1.74 -21.85 17.54
CA GLY A 268 -1.35 -22.57 18.74
C GLY A 268 -2.48 -23.35 19.42
N PRO A 269 -2.15 -24.21 20.40
CA PRO A 269 -3.09 -25.21 20.94
C PRO A 269 -4.32 -24.65 21.65
N GLY A 270 -4.23 -23.44 22.20
CA GLY A 270 -5.34 -22.74 22.85
C GLY A 270 -6.06 -21.72 21.97
N SER A 271 -5.70 -21.64 20.68
CA SER A 271 -6.35 -20.75 19.72
C SER A 271 -7.62 -21.38 19.16
N ALA A 272 -8.52 -20.56 18.62
CA ALA A 272 -9.79 -21.05 18.07
C ALA A 272 -9.59 -21.94 16.83
N MET A 273 -8.55 -21.67 16.02
CA MET A 273 -8.29 -22.43 14.79
C MET A 273 -7.25 -23.55 14.96
N GLY A 274 -6.39 -23.48 15.98
CA GLY A 274 -5.38 -24.51 16.25
C GLY A 274 -4.29 -24.64 15.18
N LEU A 275 -4.04 -23.59 14.38
CA LEU A 275 -3.06 -23.66 13.28
C LEU A 275 -1.63 -23.67 13.81
N SER A 276 -0.75 -24.33 13.04
CA SER A 276 0.70 -24.16 13.13
C SER A 276 1.15 -22.85 12.48
N GLU A 277 2.35 -22.38 12.80
CA GLU A 277 2.92 -21.16 12.21
C GLU A 277 3.01 -21.21 10.67
N PRO A 278 3.41 -22.33 10.03
CA PRO A 278 3.38 -22.43 8.57
C PRO A 278 1.97 -22.37 8.00
N ALA A 279 1.01 -23.06 8.62
CA ALA A 279 -0.38 -23.06 8.16
C ALA A 279 -1.01 -21.66 8.24
N PHE A 280 -0.66 -20.87 9.26
CA PHE A 280 -1.05 -19.46 9.36
C PHE A 280 -0.51 -18.62 8.21
N GLY A 281 0.78 -18.77 7.87
CA GLY A 281 1.37 -18.06 6.72
C GLY A 281 0.71 -18.46 5.39
N VAL A 282 0.39 -19.74 5.20
CA VAL A 282 -0.35 -20.23 4.03
C VAL A 282 -1.76 -19.64 3.97
N LEU A 283 -2.46 -19.56 5.10
CA LEU A 283 -3.78 -18.93 5.17
C LEU A 283 -3.75 -17.47 4.73
N LEU A 284 -2.76 -16.69 5.17
CA LEU A 284 -2.61 -15.29 4.73
C LEU A 284 -2.34 -15.17 3.22
N THR A 285 -1.73 -16.19 2.61
CA THR A 285 -1.46 -16.22 1.17
C THR A 285 -2.74 -16.29 0.34
N THR A 286 -3.85 -16.82 0.88
CA THR A 286 -5.12 -16.88 0.13
C THR A 286 -5.65 -15.49 -0.20
N MET A 287 -5.40 -14.51 0.67
CA MET A 287 -5.72 -13.10 0.40
C MET A 287 -4.93 -12.58 -0.82
N ALA A 288 -3.63 -12.86 -0.87
CA ALA A 288 -2.78 -12.43 -1.98
C ALA A 288 -3.13 -13.15 -3.31
N LEU A 289 -3.50 -14.43 -3.26
CA LEU A 289 -4.08 -15.15 -4.42
C LEU A 289 -5.36 -14.48 -4.91
N GLY A 290 -6.25 -14.12 -3.98
CA GLY A 290 -7.46 -13.36 -4.26
C GLY A 290 -7.16 -12.06 -4.98
N SER A 291 -6.21 -11.27 -4.45
CA SER A 291 -5.76 -10.01 -5.05
C SER A 291 -5.20 -10.19 -6.46
N LEU A 292 -4.42 -11.25 -6.70
CA LEU A 292 -3.90 -11.56 -8.04
C LEU A 292 -5.05 -11.82 -9.02
N VAL A 293 -6.02 -12.67 -8.64
CA VAL A 293 -7.22 -12.92 -9.47
C VAL A 293 -8.05 -11.66 -9.65
N GLY A 294 -8.17 -10.84 -8.60
CA GLY A 294 -8.83 -9.53 -8.65
C GLY A 294 -8.20 -8.59 -9.66
N SER A 295 -6.87 -8.56 -9.78
CA SER A 295 -6.20 -7.73 -10.79
C SER A 295 -6.56 -8.11 -12.23
N LEU A 296 -6.80 -9.41 -12.48
CA LEU A 296 -7.20 -9.93 -13.80
C LEU A 296 -8.70 -9.75 -14.08
N LEU A 297 -9.52 -9.69 -13.03
CA LEU A 297 -10.98 -9.60 -13.15
C LEU A 297 -11.54 -8.20 -12.90
N ALA A 298 -10.75 -7.24 -12.41
CA ALA A 298 -11.22 -5.92 -12.00
C ALA A 298 -12.01 -5.20 -13.09
N GLU A 299 -11.45 -5.10 -14.30
CA GLU A 299 -12.12 -4.45 -15.43
C GLU A 299 -13.42 -5.19 -15.82
N ARG A 300 -13.41 -6.52 -15.79
CA ARG A 300 -14.60 -7.32 -16.12
C ARG A 300 -15.70 -7.15 -15.08
N ILE A 301 -15.33 -7.04 -13.80
CA ILE A 301 -16.27 -6.80 -12.69
C ILE A 301 -16.83 -5.38 -12.79
N GLU A 302 -15.99 -4.37 -13.01
CA GLU A 302 -16.41 -2.99 -13.21
C GLU A 302 -17.39 -2.87 -14.37
N ARG A 303 -17.06 -3.45 -15.54
CA ARG A 303 -17.92 -3.39 -16.73
C ARG A 303 -19.27 -4.08 -16.55
N ARG A 304 -19.34 -5.16 -15.76
CA ARG A 304 -20.59 -5.91 -15.54
C ARG A 304 -21.47 -5.31 -14.45
N LEU A 305 -20.87 -4.80 -13.37
CA LEU A 305 -21.62 -4.30 -12.22
C LEU A 305 -21.84 -2.78 -12.26
N GLY A 306 -21.00 -2.04 -12.99
CA GLY A 306 -20.82 -0.61 -12.80
C GLY A 306 -19.90 -0.31 -11.61
N ARG A 307 -19.32 0.91 -11.58
CA ARG A 307 -18.32 1.31 -10.58
C ARG A 307 -18.91 1.29 -9.17
N ALA A 308 -20.09 1.87 -8.98
CA ALA A 308 -20.71 2.00 -7.67
C ALA A 308 -21.06 0.63 -7.05
N ARG A 309 -21.64 -0.29 -7.83
CA ARG A 309 -21.96 -1.64 -7.33
C ARG A 309 -20.70 -2.46 -7.08
N ALA A 310 -19.66 -2.32 -7.90
CA ALA A 310 -18.37 -2.96 -7.66
C ALA A 310 -17.70 -2.45 -6.37
N LEU A 311 -17.78 -1.14 -6.08
CA LEU A 311 -17.32 -0.56 -4.82
C LEU A 311 -18.15 -1.07 -3.62
N ALA A 312 -19.47 -1.14 -3.73
CA ALA A 312 -20.34 -1.69 -2.68
C ALA A 312 -20.06 -3.17 -2.41
N ALA A 313 -19.89 -3.97 -3.47
CA ALA A 313 -19.46 -5.37 -3.35
C ALA A 313 -18.11 -5.47 -2.64
N SER A 314 -17.21 -4.53 -2.88
CA SER A 314 -15.89 -4.52 -2.23
C SER A 314 -15.95 -4.21 -0.74
N ILE A 315 -16.90 -3.38 -0.30
CA ILE A 315 -17.15 -3.17 1.13
C ILE A 315 -17.70 -4.45 1.76
N ALA A 316 -18.64 -5.14 1.09
CA ALA A 316 -19.17 -6.41 1.57
C ALA A 316 -18.07 -7.50 1.67
N GLY A 317 -17.21 -7.61 0.65
CA GLY A 317 -16.05 -8.50 0.68
C GLY A 317 -15.04 -8.17 1.78
N SER A 318 -14.83 -6.88 2.04
CA SER A 318 -13.98 -6.40 3.13
C SER A 318 -14.58 -6.70 4.50
N ALA A 319 -15.91 -6.63 4.65
CA ALA A 319 -16.59 -7.04 5.87
C ALA A 319 -16.48 -8.55 6.09
N LEU A 320 -16.51 -9.36 5.04
CA LEU A 320 -16.27 -10.80 5.11
C LEU A 320 -14.81 -11.11 5.52
N LEU A 321 -13.83 -10.38 4.97
CA LEU A 321 -12.42 -10.50 5.35
C LEU A 321 -12.20 -10.24 6.84
N VAL A 322 -12.77 -9.16 7.36
CA VAL A 322 -12.58 -8.71 8.75
C VAL A 322 -13.47 -9.48 9.74
N GLY A 323 -14.70 -9.80 9.33
CA GLY A 323 -15.73 -10.40 10.18
C GLY A 323 -15.84 -11.91 10.10
N GLY A 324 -15.28 -12.55 9.08
CA GLY A 324 -15.29 -14.00 8.92
C GLY A 324 -14.87 -14.75 10.19
N PRO A 325 -13.77 -14.36 10.86
CA PRO A 325 -13.32 -14.99 12.10
C PRO A 325 -14.30 -14.86 13.29
N ALA A 326 -15.25 -13.91 13.24
CA ALA A 326 -16.34 -13.86 14.23
C ALA A 326 -17.34 -15.01 14.06
N LEU A 327 -17.54 -15.45 12.81
CA LEU A 327 -18.56 -16.44 12.43
C LEU A 327 -18.04 -17.87 12.50
N THR A 328 -16.79 -18.10 12.11
CA THR A 328 -16.20 -19.44 12.05
C THR A 328 -14.72 -19.43 12.42
N ALA A 329 -14.23 -20.58 12.90
CA ALA A 329 -12.80 -20.84 13.10
C ALA A 329 -12.26 -21.85 12.08
N ASP A 330 -13.07 -22.29 11.11
CA ASP A 330 -12.66 -23.21 10.06
C ASP A 330 -11.65 -22.52 9.12
N PRO A 331 -10.39 -23.01 9.02
CA PRO A 331 -9.36 -22.41 8.18
C PRO A 331 -9.72 -22.38 6.69
N TYR A 332 -10.50 -23.35 6.19
CA TYR A 332 -10.89 -23.41 4.79
C TYR A 332 -11.93 -22.35 4.44
N LEU A 333 -12.92 -22.17 5.31
CA LEU A 333 -13.93 -21.11 5.15
C LEU A 333 -13.29 -19.72 5.25
N LEU A 334 -12.37 -19.52 6.21
CA LEU A 334 -11.63 -18.27 6.34
C LEU A 334 -10.68 -18.04 5.16
N GLY A 335 -10.05 -19.10 4.64
CA GLY A 335 -9.24 -19.03 3.43
C GLY A 335 -10.04 -18.52 2.22
N GLY A 336 -11.26 -19.02 2.05
CA GLY A 336 -12.20 -18.54 1.02
C GLY A 336 -12.65 -17.10 1.23
N ALA A 337 -12.97 -16.73 2.47
CA ALA A 337 -13.30 -15.35 2.85
C ALA A 337 -12.15 -14.37 2.53
N PHE A 338 -10.91 -14.76 2.85
CA PHE A 338 -9.72 -13.97 2.62
C PHE A 338 -9.42 -13.83 1.13
N PHE A 339 -9.61 -14.90 0.35
CA PHE A 339 -9.51 -14.87 -1.11
C PHE A 339 -10.52 -13.89 -1.73
N ILE A 340 -11.80 -13.97 -1.34
CA ILE A 340 -12.84 -13.05 -1.82
C ILE A 340 -12.54 -11.60 -1.41
N GLY A 341 -12.12 -11.40 -0.16
CA GLY A 341 -11.72 -10.10 0.36
C GLY A 341 -10.55 -9.49 -0.43
N GLY A 342 -9.47 -10.26 -0.62
CA GLY A 342 -8.30 -9.83 -1.39
C GLY A 342 -8.62 -9.48 -2.83
N LEU A 343 -9.49 -10.26 -3.49
CA LEU A 343 -9.99 -10.00 -4.84
C LEU A 343 -10.67 -8.64 -4.91
N LEU A 344 -11.62 -8.41 -4.01
CA LEU A 344 -12.45 -7.22 -4.03
C LEU A 344 -11.71 -5.96 -3.53
N ILE A 345 -10.71 -6.11 -2.66
CA ILE A 345 -9.78 -5.02 -2.31
C ILE A 345 -9.08 -4.48 -3.57
N VAL A 346 -8.68 -5.37 -4.49
CA VAL A 346 -8.04 -4.92 -5.75
C VAL A 346 -9.03 -4.23 -6.66
N VAL A 347 -10.27 -4.73 -6.78
CA VAL A 347 -11.34 -4.06 -7.52
C VAL A 347 -11.56 -2.64 -7.00
N TRP A 348 -11.66 -2.48 -5.68
CA TRP A 348 -11.77 -1.16 -5.03
C TRP A 348 -10.60 -0.24 -5.40
N ASN A 349 -9.36 -0.74 -5.26
CA ASN A 349 -8.16 0.05 -5.55
C ASN A 349 -8.11 0.51 -7.01
N VAL A 350 -8.42 -0.36 -7.97
CA VAL A 350 -8.42 0.00 -9.41
C VAL A 350 -9.39 1.14 -9.68
N ILE A 351 -10.63 1.04 -9.19
CA ILE A 351 -11.67 2.05 -9.42
C ILE A 351 -11.30 3.38 -8.73
N THR A 352 -10.94 3.32 -7.44
CA THR A 352 -10.71 4.55 -6.65
C THR A 352 -9.43 5.29 -7.02
N VAL A 353 -8.36 4.57 -7.38
CA VAL A 353 -7.13 5.19 -7.87
C VAL A 353 -7.37 5.87 -9.21
N SER A 354 -8.01 5.19 -10.16
CA SER A 354 -8.30 5.72 -11.50
C SER A 354 -9.22 6.93 -11.44
N LEU A 355 -10.30 6.84 -10.66
CA LEU A 355 -11.22 7.96 -10.45
C LEU A 355 -10.49 9.16 -9.84
N ARG A 356 -9.66 8.95 -8.81
CA ARG A 356 -8.89 10.04 -8.19
C ARG A 356 -7.94 10.70 -9.19
N GLN A 357 -7.28 9.91 -10.04
CA GLN A 357 -6.39 10.44 -11.08
C GLN A 357 -7.14 11.31 -12.08
N ARG A 358 -8.35 10.92 -12.48
CA ARG A 358 -9.16 11.67 -13.46
C ARG A 358 -9.77 12.95 -12.91
N ILE A 359 -10.22 12.97 -11.66
CA ILE A 359 -10.93 14.14 -11.09
C ILE A 359 -10.03 15.13 -10.33
N THR A 360 -8.72 14.85 -10.27
CA THR A 360 -7.77 15.70 -9.57
C THR A 360 -6.90 16.43 -10.58
N PRO A 361 -6.85 17.78 -10.55
CA PRO A 361 -5.95 18.54 -11.42
C PRO A 361 -4.51 18.06 -11.29
N ASP A 362 -3.80 17.97 -12.41
CA ASP A 362 -2.41 17.47 -12.48
C ASP A 362 -1.48 18.13 -11.46
N ARG A 363 -1.60 19.47 -11.32
CA ARG A 363 -0.80 20.25 -10.37
C ARG A 363 -1.05 19.90 -8.89
N LEU A 364 -2.19 19.27 -8.58
CA LEU A 364 -2.61 18.90 -7.23
C LEU A 364 -2.53 17.39 -6.95
N LEU A 365 -2.37 16.54 -7.98
CA LEU A 365 -2.46 15.08 -7.85
C LEU A 365 -1.53 14.52 -6.75
N GLY A 366 -0.27 14.95 -6.73
CA GLY A 366 0.69 14.54 -5.70
C GLY A 366 0.31 15.00 -4.28
N ARG A 367 -0.18 16.23 -4.14
CA ARG A 367 -0.61 16.82 -2.86
C ARG A 367 -1.87 16.12 -2.31
N VAL A 368 -2.84 15.87 -3.18
CA VAL A 368 -4.09 15.15 -2.84
C VAL A 368 -3.79 13.69 -2.48
N ASN A 369 -2.92 13.02 -3.23
CA ASN A 369 -2.51 11.64 -2.93
C ASN A 369 -1.83 11.54 -1.55
N SER A 370 -1.01 12.53 -1.18
CA SER A 370 -0.37 12.58 0.14
C SER A 370 -1.39 12.74 1.26
N GLY A 371 -2.36 13.65 1.11
CA GLY A 371 -3.46 13.81 2.06
C GLY A 371 -4.34 12.56 2.17
N TYR A 372 -4.60 11.90 1.05
CA TYR A 372 -5.35 10.64 1.00
C TYR A 372 -4.63 9.52 1.76
N ARG A 373 -3.30 9.37 1.56
CA ARG A 373 -2.48 8.38 2.27
C ARG A 373 -2.41 8.63 3.77
N LEU A 374 -2.37 9.89 4.20
CA LEU A 374 -2.42 10.23 5.62
C LEU A 374 -3.69 9.68 6.27
N VAL A 375 -4.86 9.86 5.63
CA VAL A 375 -6.13 9.29 6.12
C VAL A 375 -6.12 7.77 6.03
N ALA A 376 -5.59 7.21 4.95
CA ALA A 376 -5.58 5.76 4.75
C ALA A 376 -4.69 5.03 5.76
N TRP A 377 -3.45 5.46 5.96
CA TRP A 377 -2.47 4.73 6.77
C TRP A 377 -2.38 5.25 8.20
N GLY A 378 -2.73 6.52 8.44
CA GLY A 378 -2.78 7.09 9.78
C GLY A 378 -3.85 6.46 10.68
N THR A 379 -4.86 5.79 10.11
CA THR A 379 -5.87 5.07 10.88
C THR A 379 -5.45 3.65 11.30
N MET A 380 -4.39 3.09 10.72
CA MET A 380 -3.88 1.76 11.09
C MET A 380 -3.47 1.67 12.57
N PRO A 381 -2.57 2.53 13.10
CA PRO A 381 -2.22 2.46 14.52
C PRO A 381 -3.44 2.65 15.43
N ILE A 382 -4.36 3.55 15.06
CA ILE A 382 -5.61 3.76 15.80
C ILE A 382 -6.42 2.45 15.84
N GLY A 383 -6.56 1.78 14.70
CA GLY A 383 -7.21 0.48 14.59
C GLY A 383 -6.54 -0.58 15.47
N ALA A 384 -5.22 -0.74 15.38
CA ALA A 384 -4.49 -1.69 16.21
C ALA A 384 -4.69 -1.45 17.72
N ALA A 385 -4.60 -0.19 18.18
CA ALA A 385 -4.81 0.17 19.57
C ALA A 385 -6.24 -0.12 20.04
N LEU A 386 -7.25 0.27 19.25
CA LEU A 386 -8.66 -0.03 19.53
C LEU A 386 -8.93 -1.53 19.53
N GLY A 387 -8.36 -2.27 18.57
CA GLY A 387 -8.46 -3.72 18.49
C GLY A 387 -7.93 -4.39 19.75
N GLY A 388 -6.75 -3.99 20.22
CA GLY A 388 -6.16 -4.48 21.47
C GLY A 388 -7.05 -4.23 22.69
N LEU A 389 -7.53 -2.99 22.86
CA LEU A 389 -8.40 -2.61 23.98
C LEU A 389 -9.72 -3.38 23.97
N LEU A 390 -10.39 -3.42 22.81
CA LEU A 390 -11.65 -4.15 22.65
C LEU A 390 -11.45 -5.66 22.81
N GLY A 391 -10.30 -6.19 22.38
CA GLY A 391 -9.95 -7.60 22.52
C GLY A 391 -9.74 -8.00 23.99
N GLU A 392 -9.22 -7.10 24.81
CA GLU A 392 -9.06 -7.31 26.25
C GLU A 392 -10.40 -7.21 26.99
N MET A 393 -11.26 -6.25 26.61
CA MET A 393 -12.56 -6.03 27.27
C MET A 393 -13.65 -7.04 26.86
N PHE A 394 -13.73 -7.37 25.57
CA PHE A 394 -14.85 -8.13 24.98
C PHE A 394 -14.42 -9.44 24.33
N GLY A 395 -13.12 -9.73 24.29
CA GLY A 395 -12.56 -10.91 23.63
C GLY A 395 -12.34 -10.73 22.12
N VAL A 396 -11.44 -11.55 21.58
CA VAL A 396 -10.95 -11.43 20.19
C VAL A 396 -12.07 -11.60 19.15
N ARG A 397 -13.03 -12.52 19.38
CA ARG A 397 -14.16 -12.72 18.45
C ARG A 397 -15.08 -11.51 18.33
N ALA A 398 -15.31 -10.80 19.43
CA ALA A 398 -16.13 -9.60 19.43
C ALA A 398 -15.49 -8.49 18.59
N VAL A 399 -14.15 -8.36 18.61
CA VAL A 399 -13.43 -7.39 17.78
C VAL A 399 -13.71 -7.62 16.29
N PHE A 400 -13.64 -8.86 15.81
CA PHE A 400 -13.97 -9.18 14.41
C PHE A 400 -15.41 -8.79 14.05
N ALA A 401 -16.38 -9.07 14.94
CA ALA A 401 -17.77 -8.71 14.71
C ALA A 401 -17.98 -7.19 14.69
N ILE A 402 -17.44 -6.46 15.67
CA ILE A 402 -17.56 -5.00 15.77
C ILE A 402 -16.90 -4.35 14.54
N MET A 403 -15.71 -4.79 14.15
CA MET A 403 -15.00 -4.23 13.00
C MET A 403 -15.69 -4.57 11.67
N ALA A 404 -16.37 -5.72 11.57
CA ALA A 404 -17.23 -6.03 10.43
C ALA A 404 -18.43 -5.08 10.33
N VAL A 405 -19.08 -4.76 11.45
CA VAL A 405 -20.17 -3.78 11.50
C VAL A 405 -19.68 -2.38 11.12
N VAL A 406 -18.52 -1.96 11.65
CA VAL A 406 -17.88 -0.68 11.26
C VAL A 406 -17.62 -0.64 9.75
N ASN A 407 -17.15 -1.74 9.16
CA ASN A 407 -16.90 -1.83 7.74
C ASN A 407 -18.20 -1.80 6.91
N LEU A 408 -19.23 -2.55 7.32
CA LEU A 408 -20.55 -2.51 6.67
C LEU A 408 -21.22 -1.15 6.79
N ALA A 409 -21.00 -0.40 7.87
CA ALA A 409 -21.52 0.96 8.02
C ALA A 409 -20.99 1.91 6.93
N LEU A 410 -19.84 1.61 6.30
CA LEU A 410 -19.34 2.35 5.14
C LEU A 410 -20.27 2.24 3.93
N LEU A 411 -21.14 1.22 3.84
CA LEU A 411 -22.17 1.15 2.80
C LEU A 411 -23.12 2.35 2.83
N ALA A 412 -23.35 2.97 4.00
CA ALA A 412 -24.17 4.19 4.08
C ALA A 412 -23.56 5.35 3.26
N LEU A 413 -22.24 5.38 3.11
CA LEU A 413 -21.52 6.37 2.31
C LEU A 413 -21.64 6.12 0.79
N MET A 414 -22.10 4.94 0.36
CA MET A 414 -22.37 4.65 -1.06
C MET A 414 -23.50 5.52 -1.63
N THR A 415 -24.36 6.09 -0.79
CA THR A 415 -25.32 7.14 -1.20
C THR A 415 -24.63 8.36 -1.81
N GLN A 416 -23.34 8.53 -1.54
CA GLN A 416 -22.52 9.61 -2.07
C GLN A 416 -21.57 9.19 -3.20
N VAL A 417 -21.42 7.89 -3.45
CA VAL A 417 -20.50 7.31 -4.43
C VAL A 417 -21.33 6.53 -5.47
N THR A 418 -22.11 7.27 -6.27
CA THR A 418 -22.93 6.71 -7.35
C THR A 418 -22.27 6.94 -8.71
N ASP A 419 -22.57 6.09 -9.69
CA ASP A 419 -22.04 6.23 -11.06
C ASP A 419 -22.29 7.64 -11.62
N ALA A 420 -23.53 8.14 -11.47
CA ALA A 420 -23.88 9.50 -11.89
C ALA A 420 -23.02 10.60 -11.24
N ARG A 421 -22.63 10.46 -9.95
CA ARG A 421 -21.77 11.44 -9.27
C ARG A 421 -20.31 11.31 -9.66
N MET A 422 -19.84 10.10 -9.94
CA MET A 422 -18.50 9.86 -10.47
C MET A 422 -18.38 10.44 -11.88
N ASP A 423 -19.35 10.17 -12.75
CA ASP A 423 -19.37 10.67 -14.13
C ASP A 423 -19.56 12.20 -14.19
N ALA A 424 -20.31 12.79 -13.25
CA ALA A 424 -20.41 14.24 -13.12
C ALA A 424 -19.08 14.87 -12.69
N ALA A 425 -18.40 14.27 -11.70
CA ALA A 425 -17.10 14.77 -11.23
C ALA A 425 -16.00 14.67 -12.31
N GLU A 426 -16.06 13.65 -13.17
CA GLU A 426 -15.15 13.51 -14.32
C GLU A 426 -15.42 14.58 -15.37
N ARG A 427 -16.69 14.82 -15.74
CA ARG A 427 -17.04 15.90 -16.68
C ARG A 427 -16.63 17.28 -16.17
N GLU A 428 -16.88 17.58 -14.89
CA GLU A 428 -16.44 18.85 -14.28
C GLU A 428 -14.90 19.01 -14.29
N ALA A 429 -14.15 17.91 -14.24
CA ALA A 429 -12.70 17.94 -14.32
C ALA A 429 -12.22 18.23 -15.76
N ASP A 430 -12.82 17.55 -16.74
CA ASP A 430 -12.52 17.73 -18.17
C ASP A 430 -12.85 19.17 -18.63
N GLU A 431 -13.98 19.73 -18.19
CA GLU A 431 -14.38 21.13 -18.49
C GLU A 431 -13.37 22.15 -17.96
N ARG A 432 -12.88 21.95 -16.73
CA ARG A 432 -11.87 22.85 -16.13
C ARG A 432 -10.54 22.79 -16.86
N GLU A 433 -10.17 21.64 -17.39
CA GLU A 433 -8.93 21.48 -18.16
C GLU A 433 -9.04 22.17 -19.52
N ALA A 434 -10.21 22.06 -20.18
CA ALA A 434 -10.50 22.77 -21.42
C ALA A 434 -10.45 24.30 -21.27
N ASP A 435 -11.02 24.84 -20.18
CA ASP A 435 -11.00 26.29 -19.90
C ASP A 435 -9.58 26.82 -19.65
N VAL A 436 -8.71 26.02 -19.01
CA VAL A 436 -7.30 26.39 -18.77
C VAL A 436 -6.47 26.30 -20.05
N GLY A 437 -6.79 25.37 -20.96
CA GLY A 437 -6.11 25.26 -22.27
C GLY A 437 -6.55 26.29 -23.30
N ALA A 438 -7.68 26.96 -23.10
CA ALA A 438 -8.22 27.99 -23.99
C ALA A 438 -7.74 29.43 -23.64
N LEU A 439 -7.10 29.61 -22.48
CA LEU A 439 -6.46 30.84 -22.02
C LEU A 439 -4.96 30.82 -22.33
#